data_AF-A0A8J5CAM2-F1
#
_entry.id   AF-A0A8J5CAM2-F1
#
_cell.length_a   1.000
_cell.length_b   1.000
_cell.length_c   1.000
_cell.angle_alpha   90.00
_cell.angle_beta   90.00
_cell.angle_gamma   90.00
#
_symmetry.space_group_name_H-M   'P 1'
#
loop_
_entity.id
_entity.type
_entity.pdbx_description
1 polymer ?
#
loop_
_entity_poly.entity_id
_entity_poly.type
_entity_poly.pdbx_seq_one_letter_code
_entity_poly.pdbx_strand_id
1 'polypeptide(L)'
;MASTSNQELAFTYSQQDIPIFVGQDFGLWNVLMRTVFVSHELWDVIDEGYIAHTPEEVAAFTNAQKKEHKENKTKDAKALSFMHQGVSRSILPRITSAKTAKEA
;
A
#
# COMPACT_ATOMS: atom_id res chain seq x y z
N MET A 1 -0.13 15.09 -42.07
CA MET A 1 0.89 14.43 -41.23
C MET A 1 0.29 14.23 -39.85
N ALA A 2 -0.19 13.02 -39.57
CA ALA A 2 -0.72 12.69 -38.25
C ALA A 2 0.47 12.32 -37.35
N SER A 3 0.81 13.18 -36.39
CA SER A 3 1.71 12.83 -35.29
C SER A 3 0.88 12.77 -34.01
N THR A 4 0.13 11.68 -33.85
CA THR A 4 -0.38 11.29 -32.54
C THR A 4 0.65 10.36 -31.93
N SER A 5 1.59 10.90 -31.16
CA SER A 5 2.46 10.07 -30.32
C SER A 5 1.65 9.68 -29.08
N ASN A 6 0.95 8.55 -29.21
CA ASN A 6 0.32 7.84 -28.11
C ASN A 6 1.20 6.63 -27.77
N GLN A 7 2.03 6.76 -26.73
CA GLN A 7 2.65 5.66 -25.99
C GLN A 7 2.78 6.15 -24.53
N GLU A 8 2.39 5.44 -23.47
CA GLU A 8 1.83 4.10 -23.31
C GLU A 8 1.31 4.03 -21.85
N LEU A 9 0.02 3.81 -21.61
CA LEU A 9 -0.48 3.58 -20.24
C LEU A 9 -0.44 2.08 -19.98
N ALA A 10 0.62 1.57 -19.36
CA ALA A 10 0.64 0.17 -18.94
C ALA A 10 -0.37 -0.11 -17.80
N PHE A 11 -0.71 0.90 -16.99
CA PHE A 11 -1.74 0.78 -15.95
C PHE A 11 -2.41 2.14 -15.67
N THR A 12 -3.75 2.13 -15.57
CA THR A 12 -4.56 3.21 -14.97
C THR A 12 -5.21 2.65 -13.70
N TYR A 13 -5.02 3.33 -12.57
CA TYR A 13 -5.60 2.98 -11.26
C TYR A 13 -6.63 4.06 -10.83
N SER A 14 -7.60 3.66 -10.01
CA SER A 14 -8.88 4.35 -9.73
C SER A 14 -8.86 5.37 -8.58
N GLN A 15 -9.48 6.54 -8.84
CA GLN A 15 -10.33 7.46 -8.03
C GLN A 15 -9.93 8.03 -6.66
N GLN A 16 -8.88 7.57 -5.98
CA GLN A 16 -8.49 8.19 -4.70
C GLN A 16 -7.38 9.23 -4.90
N ASP A 17 -7.56 10.40 -4.28
CA ASP A 17 -6.56 11.47 -4.24
C ASP A 17 -5.39 11.09 -3.32
N ILE A 18 -4.68 10.02 -3.69
CA ILE A 18 -3.46 9.60 -3.03
C ILE A 18 -2.37 10.62 -3.38
N PRO A 19 -1.78 11.31 -2.40
CA PRO A 19 -0.73 12.28 -2.66
C PRO A 19 0.52 11.56 -3.19
N ILE A 20 1.11 12.07 -4.27
CA ILE A 20 2.30 11.47 -4.89
C ILE A 20 3.56 12.16 -4.38
N PHE A 21 4.46 11.41 -3.75
CA PHE A 21 5.77 11.87 -3.35
C PHE A 21 6.70 11.89 -4.55
N VAL A 22 7.25 13.07 -4.84
CA VAL A 22 8.20 13.29 -5.95
C VAL A 22 9.63 13.56 -5.46
N GLY A 23 9.90 13.38 -4.16
CA GLY A 23 11.21 13.64 -3.55
C GLY A 23 11.33 14.99 -2.85
N GLN A 24 10.25 15.78 -2.79
CA GLN A 24 10.17 17.07 -2.09
C GLN A 24 8.99 17.06 -1.11
N ASP A 25 9.04 17.95 -0.11
CA ASP A 25 7.97 18.15 0.89
C ASP A 25 7.51 16.87 1.59
N PHE A 26 8.46 16.00 1.97
CA PHE A 26 8.18 14.72 2.63
C PHE A 26 7.26 14.88 3.86
N GLY A 27 7.44 15.94 4.65
CA GLY A 27 6.59 16.21 5.81
C GLY A 27 5.12 16.39 5.46
N LEU A 28 4.81 17.15 4.40
CA LEU A 28 3.45 17.35 3.92
C LEU A 28 2.88 16.06 3.34
N TRP A 29 3.65 15.38 2.48
CA TRP A 29 3.25 14.10 1.90
C TRP A 29 2.93 13.06 2.98
N ASN A 30 3.77 12.95 4.00
CA ASN A 30 3.59 12.01 5.11
C ASN A 30 2.28 12.29 5.88
N VAL A 31 1.98 13.56 6.18
CA VAL A 31 0.72 13.93 6.84
C VAL A 31 -0.50 13.57 5.99
N LEU A 32 -0.44 13.83 4.68
CA LEU A 32 -1.53 13.49 3.76
C LEU A 32 -1.71 11.98 3.61
N MET A 33 -0.62 11.22 3.43
CA MET A 33 -0.66 9.75 3.37
C MET A 33 -1.19 9.15 4.67
N ARG A 34 -0.75 9.65 5.82
CA ARG A 34 -1.29 9.22 7.12
C ARG A 34 -2.79 9.43 7.20
N THR A 35 -3.30 10.56 6.72
CA THR A 35 -4.74 10.86 6.68
C THR A 35 -5.49 9.87 5.79
N VAL A 36 -4.91 9.51 4.64
CA VAL A 36 -5.46 8.45 3.78
C VAL A 36 -5.53 7.12 4.53
N PHE A 37 -4.47 6.71 5.22
CA PHE A 37 -4.48 5.44 5.95
C PHE A 37 -5.47 5.39 7.10
N VAL A 38 -5.57 6.46 7.87
CA VAL A 38 -6.53 6.57 8.98
C VAL A 38 -7.98 6.52 8.45
N SER A 39 -8.29 7.24 7.36
CA SER A 39 -9.64 7.23 6.77
C SER A 39 -10.06 5.88 6.16
N HIS A 40 -9.10 4.97 5.96
CA HIS A 40 -9.34 3.62 5.47
C HIS A 40 -9.19 2.53 6.53
N GLU A 41 -9.01 2.90 7.81
CA GLU A 41 -8.77 1.97 8.91
C GLU A 41 -7.55 1.06 8.67
N LEU A 42 -6.50 1.63 8.07
CA LEU A 42 -5.25 0.96 7.72
C LEU A 42 -4.08 1.34 8.64
N TRP A 43 -4.24 2.37 9.47
CA TRP A 43 -3.13 2.88 10.29
C TRP A 43 -2.58 1.81 11.24
N ASP A 44 -3.46 1.06 11.90
CA ASP A 44 -3.04 0.05 12.88
C ASP A 44 -2.16 -1.04 12.23
N VAL A 45 -2.50 -1.50 11.02
CA VAL A 45 -1.69 -2.51 10.32
C VAL A 45 -0.35 -1.96 9.83
N ILE A 46 -0.26 -0.66 9.54
CA ILE A 46 1.00 0.01 9.19
C ILE A 46 1.89 0.19 10.41
N ASP A 47 1.30 0.62 11.53
CA ASP A 47 2.03 0.95 12.74
C ASP A 47 2.48 -0.32 13.49
N GLU A 48 1.58 -1.29 13.65
CA GLU A 48 1.88 -2.56 14.31
C GLU A 48 2.65 -3.51 13.38
N GLY A 49 2.27 -3.55 12.10
CA GLY A 49 2.81 -4.44 11.08
C GLY A 49 2.04 -5.75 10.97
N TYR A 50 1.82 -6.20 9.73
CA TYR A 50 1.25 -7.51 9.48
C TYR A 50 2.28 -8.62 9.67
N ILE A 51 1.92 -9.62 10.48
CA ILE A 51 2.72 -10.82 10.70
C ILE A 51 2.20 -11.91 9.77
N ALA A 52 3.04 -12.32 8.82
CA ALA A 52 2.76 -13.45 7.96
C ALA A 52 2.90 -14.76 8.75
N HIS A 53 1.90 -15.64 8.61
CA HIS A 53 1.89 -16.97 9.20
C HIS A 53 1.94 -18.04 8.10
N THR A 54 2.52 -19.20 8.42
CA THR A 54 2.51 -20.33 7.49
C THR A 54 1.12 -20.97 7.43
N PRO A 55 0.79 -21.72 6.36
CA PRO A 55 -0.48 -22.44 6.28
C PRO A 55 -0.76 -23.36 7.49
N GLU A 56 0.28 -23.98 8.04
CA GLU A 56 0.20 -24.88 9.21
C GLU A 56 -0.14 -24.10 10.49
N GLU A 57 0.48 -22.93 10.69
CA GLU A 57 0.17 -22.04 11.82
C GLU A 57 -1.28 -21.54 11.73
N VAL A 58 -1.71 -21.10 10.55
CA VAL A 58 -3.09 -20.65 10.31
C VAL A 58 -4.08 -21.80 10.48
N ALA A 59 -3.71 -23.05 10.17
CA ALA A 59 -4.60 -24.20 10.35
C ALA A 59 -4.95 -24.42 11.83
N ALA A 60 -4.00 -24.19 12.74
CA ALA A 60 -4.16 -24.31 14.19
C ALA A 60 -5.00 -23.20 14.83
N PHE A 61 -5.26 -22.10 14.11
CA PHE A 61 -6.06 -21.00 14.61
C PHE A 61 -7.55 -21.35 14.77
N THR A 62 -8.16 -20.71 15.77
CA THR A 62 -9.62 -20.64 15.91
C THR A 62 -10.25 -19.93 14.71
N ASN A 63 -11.55 -20.08 14.52
CA ASN A 63 -12.27 -19.40 13.42
C ASN A 63 -12.18 -17.86 13.53
N ALA A 64 -12.17 -17.32 14.75
CA ALA A 64 -12.01 -15.89 14.98
C ALA A 64 -10.62 -15.40 14.53
N GLN A 65 -9.56 -16.09 14.94
CA GLN A 65 -8.18 -15.79 14.55
C GLN A 65 -7.95 -15.92 13.04
N LYS A 66 -8.55 -16.92 12.38
CA LYS A 66 -8.49 -17.06 10.91
C LYS A 66 -9.13 -15.87 10.20
N LYS A 67 -10.27 -15.39 10.71
CA LYS A 67 -10.97 -14.23 10.17
C LYS A 67 -10.12 -12.97 10.32
N GLU A 68 -9.62 -12.71 11.52
CA GLU A 68 -8.74 -11.57 11.83
C GLU A 68 -7.47 -11.59 10.98
N HIS A 69 -6.80 -12.74 10.87
CA HIS A 69 -5.60 -12.89 10.04
C HIS A 69 -5.87 -12.53 8.57
N LYS A 70 -7.00 -12.97 8.01
CA LYS A 70 -7.40 -12.64 6.63
C LYS A 70 -7.70 -11.14 6.48
N GLU A 71 -8.36 -10.53 7.46
CA GLU A 71 -8.65 -9.09 7.47
C GLU A 71 -7.36 -8.28 7.51
N ASN A 72 -6.43 -8.60 8.42
CA ASN A 72 -5.15 -7.91 8.55
C ASN A 72 -4.27 -8.08 7.31
N LYS A 73 -4.20 -9.29 6.73
CA LYS A 73 -3.53 -9.52 5.44
C LYS A 73 -4.10 -8.65 4.31
N THR A 74 -5.41 -8.48 4.29
CA THR A 74 -6.09 -7.66 3.28
C THR A 74 -5.81 -6.17 3.49
N LYS A 75 -5.85 -5.70 4.75
CA LYS A 75 -5.51 -4.33 5.11
C LYS A 75 -4.06 -4.00 4.77
N ASP A 76 -3.12 -4.88 5.10
CA ASP A 76 -1.70 -4.72 4.78
C ASP A 76 -1.46 -4.59 3.27
N ALA A 77 -2.03 -5.50 2.47
CA ALA A 77 -1.91 -5.43 1.02
C ALA A 77 -2.52 -4.14 0.44
N LYS A 78 -3.63 -3.66 1.01
CA LYS A 78 -4.25 -2.39 0.61
C LYS A 78 -3.36 -1.18 0.96
N ALA A 79 -2.80 -1.18 2.17
CA ALA A 79 -1.89 -0.14 2.62
C ALA A 79 -0.61 -0.07 1.75
N LEU A 80 -0.02 -1.23 1.45
CA LEU A 80 1.13 -1.33 0.55
C LEU A 80 0.81 -0.82 -0.86
N SER A 81 -0.38 -1.13 -1.38
CA SER A 81 -0.86 -0.60 -2.67
C SER A 81 -0.96 0.93 -2.67
N PHE A 82 -1.42 1.55 -1.58
CA PHE A 82 -1.45 3.01 -1.47
C PHE A 82 -0.04 3.61 -1.36
N MET A 83 0.91 2.95 -0.71
CA MET A 83 2.31 3.42 -0.73
C MET A 83 2.90 3.39 -2.13
N HIS A 84 2.64 2.32 -2.89
CA HIS A 84 3.06 2.24 -4.29
C HIS A 84 2.42 3.35 -5.16
N GLN A 85 1.15 3.68 -4.94
CA GLN A 85 0.46 4.76 -5.65
C GLN A 85 0.93 6.14 -5.19
N GLY A 86 1.30 6.27 -3.91
CA GLY A 86 1.71 7.51 -3.28
C GLY A 86 3.16 7.90 -3.54
N VAL A 87 3.90 7.17 -4.37
CA VAL A 87 5.27 7.54 -4.76
C VAL A 87 5.40 7.65 -6.28
N SER A 88 6.28 8.53 -6.73
CA SER A 88 6.57 8.67 -8.15
C SER A 88 7.25 7.41 -8.70
N ARG A 89 7.18 7.20 -10.02
CA ARG A 89 7.85 6.08 -10.70
C ARG A 89 9.36 6.04 -10.49
N SER A 90 10.00 7.18 -10.24
CA SER A 90 11.44 7.23 -9.95
C SER A 90 11.79 6.78 -8.53
N ILE A 91 10.82 6.81 -7.60
CA ILE A 91 10.98 6.41 -6.20
C ILE A 91 10.46 4.99 -5.97
N LEU A 92 9.42 4.58 -6.70
CA LEU A 92 8.78 3.25 -6.57
C LEU A 92 9.78 2.08 -6.48
N PRO A 93 10.84 1.98 -7.30
CA PRO A 93 11.81 0.87 -7.20
C PRO A 93 12.50 0.74 -5.84
N ARG A 94 12.51 1.80 -5.02
CA ARG A 94 13.10 1.79 -3.67
C ARG A 94 12.24 1.08 -2.64
N ILE A 95 10.92 1.02 -2.86
CA ILE A 95 9.95 0.42 -1.92
C ILE A 95 9.37 -0.91 -2.43
N THR A 96 9.57 -1.26 -3.70
CA THR A 96 9.04 -2.50 -4.30
C THR A 96 9.57 -3.79 -3.68
N SER A 97 10.66 -3.75 -2.90
CA SER A 97 11.18 -4.91 -2.17
C SER A 97 10.42 -5.19 -0.87
N ALA A 98 9.64 -4.21 -0.38
CA ALA A 98 8.83 -4.36 0.82
C ALA A 98 7.72 -5.39 0.58
N LYS A 99 7.56 -6.30 1.53
CA LYS A 99 6.54 -7.35 1.50
C LYS A 99 5.31 -6.98 2.33
N THR A 100 5.46 -6.00 3.22
CA THR A 100 4.40 -5.49 4.08
C THR A 100 4.34 -3.96 3.97
N ALA A 101 3.21 -3.40 4.39
CA ALA A 101 3.04 -1.97 4.45
C ALA A 101 4.08 -1.29 5.37
N LYS A 102 4.38 -1.90 6.51
CA LYS A 102 5.35 -1.38 7.48
C LYS A 102 6.80 -1.36 6.98
N GLU A 103 7.13 -2.25 6.03
CA GLU A 103 8.47 -2.33 5.44
C GLU A 103 8.73 -1.29 4.33
N ALA A 104 7.67 -0.76 3.72
CA ALA A 104 7.73 0.18 2.60
C ALA A 104 8.04 1.61 3.07
#